data_AF-A0A5J5F012-F1
#
_entry.id   AF-A0A5J5F012-F1
#
_cell.length_a   1.000
_cell.length_b   1.000
_cell.length_c   1.000
_cell.angle_alpha   90.00
_cell.angle_beta   90.00
_cell.angle_gamma   90.00
#
_symmetry.space_group_name_H-M   'P 1'
#
loop_
_entity.id
_entity.type
_entity.pdbx_description
1 polymer ?
#
loop_
_entity_poly.entity_id
_entity_poly.type
_entity_poly.pdbx_seq_one_letter_code
_entity_poly.pdbx_strand_id
1 'polypeptide(L)'
;MGTTSSKPSGTPIVIHGETPVQFSGNLVNTLTHTSETDGSRQKALELHIQSRVADELSRLEARESEILAGIDERLSREGAPKEELALDRNKVQAEIEALRKRLESIPKPHELDEDVKKAREAVVGCLRKNDTRPLDCWQEVEEFKSQARRMEKHFVVKTVGREY
;
A
#
# COMPACT_ATOMS: atom_id res chain seq x y z
N MET A 1 -37.53 49.15 -49.49
CA MET A 1 -38.93 49.05 -49.02
C MET A 1 -38.87 49.24 -47.51
N GLY A 2 -39.36 50.27 -46.83
CA GLY A 2 -40.23 51.39 -47.09
C GLY A 2 -40.51 51.97 -45.69
N THR A 3 -40.40 53.28 -45.55
CA THR A 3 -40.45 54.07 -44.30
C THR A 3 -41.79 53.98 -43.56
N THR A 4 -41.78 53.95 -42.23
CA THR A 4 -42.69 54.80 -41.44
C THR A 4 -41.95 55.39 -40.23
N SER A 5 -42.13 56.70 -40.06
CA SER A 5 -41.58 57.56 -39.02
C SER A 5 -42.52 57.56 -37.81
N SER A 6 -41.99 57.76 -36.59
CA SER A 6 -42.47 58.76 -35.62
C SER A 6 -41.59 58.81 -34.36
N LYS A 7 -41.05 59.99 -34.05
CA LYS A 7 -40.53 60.47 -32.75
C LYS A 7 -41.46 61.61 -32.30
N PRO A 8 -41.31 62.21 -31.10
CA PRO A 8 -40.99 61.69 -29.76
C PRO A 8 -42.03 62.20 -28.71
N SER A 9 -42.00 61.76 -27.45
CA SER A 9 -42.31 62.58 -26.23
C SER A 9 -42.88 61.75 -25.07
N GLY A 10 -42.33 61.97 -23.88
CA GLY A 10 -43.13 62.08 -22.65
C GLY A 10 -43.20 60.85 -21.75
N THR A 11 -42.46 60.92 -20.64
CA THR A 11 -42.53 60.14 -19.39
C THR A 11 -41.80 58.78 -19.35
N PRO A 12 -40.91 58.55 -18.34
CA PRO A 12 -40.47 57.20 -18.02
C PRO A 12 -41.69 56.39 -17.57
N ILE A 13 -41.92 55.24 -18.19
CA ILE A 13 -42.91 54.28 -17.70
C ILE A 13 -42.35 53.70 -16.40
N VAL A 14 -42.69 54.32 -15.27
CA VAL A 14 -42.54 53.73 -13.95
C VAL A 14 -43.64 52.68 -13.84
N ILE A 15 -43.28 51.42 -14.08
CA ILE A 15 -44.18 50.29 -13.86
C ILE A 15 -44.29 50.12 -12.34
N HIS A 16 -45.28 50.78 -11.73
CA HIS A 16 -45.78 50.35 -10.44
C HIS A 16 -46.45 49.00 -10.65
N GLY A 17 -45.73 47.93 -10.32
CA GLY A 17 -46.29 46.59 -10.30
C GLY A 17 -47.33 46.51 -9.19
N GLU A 18 -48.59 46.86 -9.49
CA GLU A 18 -49.74 46.67 -8.61
C GLU A 18 -50.23 45.21 -8.63
N THR A 19 -49.32 44.24 -8.76
CA THR A 19 -49.65 42.87 -8.35
C THR A 19 -49.55 42.85 -6.83
N PRO A 20 -50.67 42.66 -6.10
CA PRO A 20 -50.60 42.59 -4.64
C PRO A 20 -49.69 41.43 -4.28
N VAL A 21 -48.58 41.75 -3.61
CA VAL A 21 -47.67 40.74 -3.06
C VAL A 21 -48.45 40.03 -1.96
N GLN A 22 -49.12 38.94 -2.33
CA GLN A 22 -49.95 38.15 -1.42
C GLN A 22 -49.03 37.31 -0.56
N PHE A 23 -48.65 37.84 0.59
CA PHE A 23 -47.98 37.05 1.63
C PHE A 23 -49.00 36.10 2.23
N SER A 24 -48.63 34.84 2.42
CA SER A 24 -49.52 33.89 3.09
C SER A 24 -49.89 34.42 4.49
N GLY A 25 -51.16 34.29 4.86
CA GLY A 25 -51.68 34.83 6.13
C GLY A 25 -50.88 34.34 7.33
N ASN A 26 -50.35 33.13 7.29
CA ASN A 26 -49.48 32.57 8.33
C ASN A 26 -48.13 33.29 8.43
N LEU A 27 -47.60 33.81 7.32
CA LEU A 27 -46.32 34.51 7.27
C LEU A 27 -46.47 35.96 7.73
N VAL A 28 -47.60 36.59 7.42
CA VAL A 28 -47.97 37.89 8.01
C VAL A 28 -48.23 37.74 9.50
N ASN A 29 -48.99 36.72 9.93
CA ASN A 29 -49.31 36.50 11.33
C ASN A 29 -48.06 36.20 12.17
N THR A 30 -47.11 35.45 11.60
CA THR A 30 -45.79 35.29 12.24
C THR A 30 -45.12 36.65 12.30
N LEU A 31 -44.84 37.34 11.19
CA LEU A 31 -44.18 38.66 11.19
C LEU A 31 -44.84 39.72 12.09
N THR A 32 -46.17 39.70 12.30
CA THR A 32 -46.89 40.64 13.16
C THR A 32 -46.93 40.24 14.63
N HIS A 33 -46.83 38.93 14.94
CA HIS A 33 -46.79 38.44 16.32
C HIS A 33 -45.38 38.13 16.83
N THR A 34 -44.38 38.01 15.95
CA THR A 34 -42.97 38.03 16.35
C THR A 34 -42.51 39.49 16.48
N SER A 35 -42.39 39.94 17.73
CA SER A 35 -41.58 41.10 18.10
C SER A 35 -40.11 40.73 18.27
N GLU A 36 -39.69 39.56 17.76
CA GLU A 36 -38.33 39.07 17.93
C GLU A 36 -37.42 39.73 16.90
N THR A 37 -36.66 40.72 17.37
CA THR A 37 -35.50 41.29 16.68
C THR A 37 -34.58 40.17 16.18
N ASP A 38 -33.81 40.39 15.11
CA ASP A 38 -32.87 39.42 14.54
C ASP A 38 -32.02 38.67 15.59
N GLY A 39 -31.67 39.34 16.70
CA GLY A 39 -30.95 38.72 17.83
C GLY A 39 -31.69 37.60 18.56
N SER A 40 -33.02 37.69 18.73
CA SER A 40 -33.82 36.62 19.35
C SER A 40 -33.93 35.40 18.42
N ARG A 41 -34.12 35.63 17.11
CA ARG A 41 -34.10 34.57 16.09
C ARG A 41 -32.75 33.88 16.03
N GLN A 42 -31.67 34.65 16.06
CA GLN A 42 -30.31 34.13 16.08
C GLN A 42 -30.04 33.30 17.33
N LYS A 43 -30.53 33.73 18.50
CA LYS A 43 -30.40 32.97 19.76
C LYS A 43 -31.24 31.68 19.76
N ALA A 44 -32.45 31.70 19.20
CA ALA A 44 -33.29 30.50 19.06
C ALA A 44 -32.64 29.47 18.13
N LEU A 45 -32.06 29.94 17.00
CA LEU A 45 -31.29 29.09 16.10
C LEU A 45 -30.04 28.54 16.77
N GLU A 46 -29.30 29.37 17.49
CA GLU A 46 -28.10 28.95 18.24
C GLU A 46 -28.43 27.86 19.27
N LEU A 47 -29.51 28.01 20.03
CA LEU A 47 -29.97 26.99 20.99
C LEU A 47 -30.34 25.68 20.29
N HIS A 48 -31.01 25.75 19.15
CA HIS A 48 -31.35 24.55 18.36
C HIS A 48 -30.10 23.89 17.75
N ILE A 49 -29.10 24.68 17.34
CA ILE A 49 -27.81 24.15 16.90
C ILE A 49 -27.11 23.46 18.07
N GLN A 50 -27.05 24.08 19.23
CA GLN A 50 -26.45 23.50 20.44
C GLN A 50 -27.14 22.21 20.85
N SER A 51 -28.48 22.15 20.83
CA SER A 51 -29.21 20.92 21.15
C SER A 51 -28.88 19.81 20.16
N ARG A 52 -28.86 20.12 18.85
CA ARG A 52 -28.53 19.12 17.83
C ARG A 52 -27.08 18.65 17.92
N VAL A 53 -26.14 19.56 18.22
CA VAL A 53 -24.73 19.21 18.41
C VAL A 53 -24.58 18.31 19.64
N ALA A 54 -25.26 18.62 20.74
CA ALA A 54 -25.25 17.77 21.94
C ALA A 54 -25.83 16.38 21.67
N ASP A 55 -26.95 16.29 20.94
CA ASP A 55 -27.56 15.02 20.55
C ASP A 55 -26.60 14.19 19.67
N GLU A 56 -25.97 14.81 18.65
CA GLU A 56 -25.02 14.11 17.78
C GLU A 56 -23.73 13.72 18.52
N LEU A 57 -23.24 14.55 19.46
CA LEU A 57 -22.09 14.18 20.31
C LEU A 57 -22.43 12.97 21.18
N SER A 58 -23.59 12.96 21.84
CA SER A 58 -24.01 11.82 22.67
C SER A 58 -24.13 10.53 21.85
N ARG A 59 -24.58 10.64 20.59
CA ARG A 59 -24.66 9.53 19.64
C ARG A 59 -23.28 9.02 19.23
N LEU A 60 -22.32 9.93 19.01
CA LEU A 60 -20.94 9.57 18.67
C LEU A 60 -20.25 8.89 19.86
N GLU A 61 -20.39 9.42 21.07
CA GLU A 61 -19.84 8.82 22.30
C GLU A 61 -20.38 7.41 22.53
N ALA A 62 -21.70 7.20 22.36
CA ALA A 62 -22.31 5.88 22.46
C ALA A 62 -21.70 4.90 21.45
N ARG A 63 -21.54 5.33 20.19
CA ARG A 63 -20.94 4.51 19.14
C ARG A 63 -19.47 4.21 19.41
N GLU A 64 -18.70 5.19 19.87
CA GLU A 64 -17.30 5.00 20.23
C GLU A 64 -17.17 4.02 21.39
N SER A 65 -18.01 4.12 22.42
CA SER A 65 -18.00 3.18 23.54
C SER A 65 -18.32 1.74 23.11
N GLU A 66 -19.26 1.55 22.19
CA GLU A 66 -19.59 0.24 21.62
C GLU A 66 -18.43 -0.32 20.79
N ILE A 67 -17.79 0.52 19.98
CA ILE A 67 -16.62 0.13 19.19
C ILE A 67 -15.46 -0.26 20.13
N LEU A 68 -15.20 0.53 21.17
CA LEU A 68 -14.14 0.25 22.13
C LEU A 68 -14.42 -1.04 22.89
N ALA A 69 -15.66 -1.27 23.33
CA ALA A 69 -16.06 -2.53 23.96
C ALA A 69 -15.88 -3.72 23.01
N GLY A 70 -16.25 -3.57 21.73
CA GLY A 70 -16.06 -4.60 20.72
C GLY A 70 -14.60 -4.87 20.40
N ILE A 71 -13.74 -3.85 20.39
CA ILE A 71 -12.29 -4.00 20.25
C ILE A 71 -11.70 -4.68 21.48
N ASP A 72 -12.10 -4.28 22.69
CA ASP A 72 -11.63 -4.88 23.94
C ASP A 72 -12.05 -6.36 24.04
N GLU A 73 -13.27 -6.69 23.62
CA GLU A 73 -13.73 -8.07 23.52
C GLU A 73 -12.93 -8.86 22.48
N ARG A 74 -12.64 -8.28 21.30
CA ARG A 74 -11.78 -8.91 20.29
C ARG A 74 -10.37 -9.11 20.81
N LEU A 75 -9.75 -8.11 21.44
CA LEU A 75 -8.42 -8.20 22.04
C LEU A 75 -8.36 -9.23 23.18
N SER A 76 -9.45 -9.36 23.95
CA SER A 76 -9.57 -10.35 25.03
C SER A 76 -9.79 -11.77 24.49
N ARG A 77 -10.60 -11.94 23.44
CA ARG A 77 -10.84 -13.23 22.77
C ARG A 77 -9.64 -13.70 21.95
N GLU A 78 -9.02 -12.78 21.23
CA GLU A 78 -7.77 -13.00 20.48
C GLU A 78 -6.56 -13.06 21.40
N GLY A 79 -6.72 -12.74 22.69
CA GLY A 79 -5.70 -12.86 23.71
C GLY A 79 -4.39 -12.23 23.26
N ALA A 80 -4.26 -10.91 23.39
CA ALA A 80 -3.02 -10.15 23.32
C ALA A 80 -1.76 -11.00 23.01
N PRO A 81 -1.16 -10.93 21.80
CA PRO A 81 0.18 -11.45 21.62
C PRO A 81 1.17 -10.55 22.38
N LYS A 82 1.23 -10.74 23.71
CA LYS A 82 2.45 -10.51 24.49
C LYS A 82 3.56 -11.50 24.09
N GLU A 83 3.36 -12.28 23.02
CA GLU A 83 4.40 -13.02 22.33
C GLU A 83 5.18 -12.17 21.30
N GLU A 84 4.75 -10.95 20.96
CA GLU A 84 5.52 -10.10 20.03
C GLU A 84 6.62 -9.28 20.72
N LEU A 85 6.67 -9.27 22.06
CA LEU A 85 7.78 -8.74 22.85
C LEU A 85 8.46 -9.81 23.74
N ALA A 86 7.96 -11.04 23.70
CA ALA A 86 8.67 -12.20 24.21
C ALA A 86 9.06 -13.07 23.02
N LEU A 87 9.98 -12.56 22.20
CA LEU A 87 10.98 -13.42 21.56
C LEU A 87 11.71 -14.14 22.70
N ASP A 88 11.10 -15.21 23.21
CA ASP A 88 11.68 -15.97 24.30
C ASP A 88 13.01 -16.50 23.80
N ARG A 89 14.07 -16.28 24.60
CA ARG A 89 15.43 -16.72 24.28
C ARG A 89 15.44 -18.20 23.91
N ASN A 90 14.56 -18.99 24.53
CA ASN A 90 14.42 -20.42 24.23
C ASN A 90 13.82 -20.68 22.85
N LYS A 91 12.83 -19.90 22.40
CA LYS A 91 12.23 -20.02 21.07
C LYS A 91 13.24 -19.63 19.98
N VAL A 92 13.95 -18.52 20.17
CA VAL A 92 15.02 -18.09 19.26
C VAL A 92 16.16 -19.12 19.21
N GLN A 93 16.55 -19.68 20.36
CA GLN A 93 17.57 -20.72 20.42
C GLN A 93 17.12 -22.00 19.69
N ALA A 94 15.87 -22.43 19.87
CA ALA A 94 15.30 -23.57 19.17
C ALA A 94 15.23 -23.35 17.65
N GLU A 95 14.86 -22.14 17.21
CA GLU A 95 14.85 -21.77 15.78
C GLU A 95 16.27 -21.75 15.20
N ILE A 96 17.26 -21.22 15.93
CA ILE A 96 18.68 -21.23 15.52
C ILE A 96 19.17 -22.67 15.37
N GLU A 97 18.85 -23.56 16.31
CA GLU A 97 19.24 -24.96 16.24
C GLU A 97 18.55 -25.69 15.08
N ALA A 98 17.27 -25.41 14.83
CA ALA A 98 16.55 -25.93 13.67
C ALA A 98 17.16 -25.44 12.35
N LEU A 99 17.55 -24.16 12.27
CA LEU A 99 18.22 -23.59 11.10
C LEU A 99 19.61 -24.19 10.88
N ARG A 100 20.40 -24.41 11.96
CA ARG A 100 21.70 -25.10 11.87
C ARG A 100 21.55 -26.52 11.33
N LYS A 101 20.59 -27.30 11.83
CA LYS A 101 20.30 -28.64 11.32
C LYS A 101 19.89 -28.62 9.84
N ARG A 102 19.10 -27.63 9.42
CA ARG A 102 18.73 -27.45 8.01
C ARG A 102 19.97 -27.13 7.15
N LEU A 103 20.85 -26.25 7.61
CA LEU A 103 22.10 -25.91 6.92
C LEU A 103 23.06 -27.11 6.81
N GLU A 104 23.13 -27.96 7.84
CA GLU A 104 23.90 -29.21 7.81
C GLU A 104 23.29 -30.24 6.85
N SER A 105 21.95 -30.29 6.74
CA SER A 105 21.25 -31.17 5.81
C SER A 105 21.31 -30.70 4.35
N ILE A 106 21.61 -29.42 4.12
CA ILE A 106 21.83 -28.93 2.75
C ILE A 106 23.11 -29.58 2.24
N PRO A 107 23.05 -30.35 1.13
CA PRO A 107 24.24 -30.91 0.54
C PRO A 107 25.15 -29.74 0.15
N LYS A 108 26.35 -29.70 0.73
CA LYS A 108 27.34 -28.69 0.40
C LYS A 108 27.50 -28.63 -1.12
N PRO A 109 27.66 -27.43 -1.72
CA PRO A 109 27.96 -27.32 -3.13
C PRO A 109 29.11 -28.26 -3.43
N HIS A 110 28.89 -29.21 -4.34
CA HIS A 110 29.84 -30.27 -4.66
C HIS A 110 31.18 -29.59 -4.98
N GLU A 111 32.18 -29.80 -4.13
CA GLU A 111 33.50 -29.26 -4.37
C GLU A 111 33.98 -29.80 -5.71
N LEU A 112 34.45 -28.90 -6.59
CA LEU A 112 34.94 -29.32 -7.90
C LEU A 112 36.04 -30.38 -7.70
N ASP A 113 36.01 -31.44 -8.51
CA ASP A 113 37.01 -32.50 -8.47
C ASP A 113 38.42 -31.88 -8.60
N GLU A 114 39.38 -32.40 -7.82
CA GLU A 114 40.74 -31.84 -7.73
C GLU A 114 41.43 -31.84 -9.09
N ASP A 115 41.12 -32.81 -9.94
CA ASP A 115 41.66 -32.90 -11.31
C ASP A 115 41.17 -31.74 -12.19
N VAL A 116 39.91 -31.31 -12.03
CA VAL A 116 39.37 -30.16 -12.75
C VAL A 116 39.98 -28.86 -12.26
N LYS A 117 40.22 -28.75 -10.94
CA LYS A 117 40.92 -27.58 -10.36
C LYS A 117 42.35 -27.47 -10.90
N LYS A 118 43.10 -28.59 -10.92
CA LYS A 118 44.46 -28.65 -11.47
C LYS A 118 44.49 -28.33 -12.97
N ALA A 119 43.60 -28.91 -13.76
CA ALA A 119 43.52 -28.63 -15.20
C ALA A 119 43.19 -27.15 -15.47
N ARG A 120 42.28 -26.55 -14.68
CA ARG A 120 41.98 -25.11 -14.74
C ARG A 120 43.21 -24.27 -14.42
N GLU A 121 43.94 -24.60 -13.36
CA GLU A 121 45.15 -23.89 -12.96
C GLU A 121 46.27 -24.01 -14.01
N ALA A 122 46.39 -25.16 -14.68
CA ALA A 122 47.33 -25.36 -15.78
C ALA A 122 47.02 -24.46 -16.99
N VAL A 123 45.74 -24.36 -17.38
CA VAL A 123 45.30 -23.44 -18.46
C VAL A 123 45.58 -22.00 -18.08
N VAL A 124 45.20 -21.59 -16.88
CA VAL A 124 45.46 -20.22 -16.39
C VAL A 124 46.96 -19.94 -16.32
N GLY A 125 47.76 -20.91 -15.88
CA GLY A 125 49.20 -20.82 -15.82
C GLY A 125 49.84 -20.65 -17.20
N CYS A 126 49.39 -21.41 -18.20
CA CYS A 126 49.87 -21.28 -19.57
C CYS A 126 49.47 -19.93 -20.19
N LEU A 127 48.20 -19.54 -20.06
CA LEU A 127 47.70 -18.27 -20.62
C LEU A 127 48.35 -17.04 -19.98
N ARG A 128 48.73 -17.10 -18.70
CA ARG A 128 49.50 -16.03 -18.05
C ARG A 128 50.94 -15.94 -18.54
N LYS A 129 51.56 -17.06 -18.92
CA LYS A 129 52.91 -17.10 -19.47
C LYS A 129 52.95 -16.70 -20.95
N ASN A 130 51.88 -17.01 -21.69
CA ASN A 130 51.73 -16.75 -23.12
C ASN A 130 50.58 -15.77 -23.39
N ASP A 131 50.64 -14.58 -22.79
CA ASP A 131 49.61 -13.54 -22.87
C ASP A 131 49.38 -13.01 -24.30
N THR A 132 50.44 -12.94 -25.10
CA THR A 132 50.44 -12.51 -26.50
C THR A 132 50.19 -13.65 -27.50
N ARG A 133 50.27 -14.90 -27.05
CA ARG A 133 50.10 -16.11 -27.87
C ARG A 133 49.24 -17.18 -27.16
N PRO A 134 47.96 -16.89 -26.89
CA PRO A 134 47.10 -17.81 -26.16
C PRO A 134 46.83 -19.13 -26.91
N LEU A 135 47.04 -19.18 -28.23
CA LEU A 135 46.85 -20.38 -29.05
C LEU A 135 47.90 -21.47 -28.78
N ASP A 136 49.05 -21.13 -28.18
CA ASP A 136 50.08 -22.11 -27.83
C ASP A 136 49.64 -23.02 -26.66
N CYS A 137 48.64 -22.60 -25.88
CA CYS A 137 48.09 -23.32 -24.72
C CYS A 137 46.97 -24.32 -25.08
N TRP A 138 46.91 -24.77 -26.33
CA TRP A 138 45.83 -25.63 -26.81
C TRP A 138 45.80 -27.00 -26.13
N GLN A 139 46.96 -27.54 -25.74
CA GLN A 139 47.07 -28.84 -25.10
C GLN A 139 46.45 -28.82 -23.70
N GLU A 140 46.73 -27.78 -22.90
CA GLU A 140 46.15 -27.58 -21.57
C GLU A 140 44.64 -27.36 -21.65
N VAL A 141 44.17 -26.65 -22.69
CA VAL A 141 42.75 -26.41 -22.93
C VAL A 141 42.02 -27.71 -23.32
N GLU A 142 42.62 -28.56 -24.15
CA GLU A 142 42.03 -29.87 -24.49
C GLU A 142 41.96 -30.79 -23.27
N GLU A 143 42.98 -30.79 -22.41
CA GLU A 143 42.94 -31.54 -21.15
C GLU A 143 41.85 -31.01 -20.21
N PHE A 144 41.72 -29.69 -20.07
CA PHE A 144 40.63 -29.11 -19.28
C PHE A 144 39.24 -29.47 -19.83
N LYS A 145 39.06 -29.46 -21.16
CA LYS A 145 37.80 -29.89 -21.79
C LYS A 145 37.51 -31.36 -21.55
N SER A 146 38.52 -32.23 -21.55
CA SER A 146 38.35 -33.66 -21.28
C SER A 146 37.82 -33.89 -19.86
N GLN A 147 38.40 -33.19 -18.87
CA GLN A 147 37.99 -33.26 -17.47
C GLN A 147 36.61 -32.64 -17.23
N ALA A 148 36.29 -31.52 -17.90
CA ALA A 148 34.96 -30.92 -17.85
C ALA A 148 33.89 -31.86 -18.42
N ARG A 149 34.13 -32.47 -19.58
CA ARG A 149 33.22 -33.46 -20.18
C ARG A 149 33.01 -34.68 -19.27
N ARG A 150 34.05 -35.14 -18.57
CA ARG A 150 33.93 -36.23 -17.59
C ARG A 150 32.96 -35.87 -16.46
N MET A 151 33.11 -34.67 -15.89
CA MET A 151 32.21 -34.17 -14.84
C MET A 151 30.78 -33.94 -15.34
N GLU A 152 30.63 -33.36 -16.54
CA GLU A 152 29.32 -33.15 -17.17
C GLU A 152 28.58 -34.46 -17.37
N LYS A 153 29.26 -35.51 -17.89
CA LYS A 153 28.67 -36.85 -18.02
C LYS A 153 28.18 -37.37 -16.68
N HIS A 154 29.01 -37.32 -15.65
CA HIS A 154 28.63 -37.77 -14.31
C HIS A 154 27.43 -36.99 -13.74
N PHE A 155 27.39 -35.68 -13.95
CA PHE A 155 26.27 -34.83 -13.54
C PHE A 155 24.98 -35.18 -14.30
N VAL A 156 25.04 -35.34 -15.62
CA VAL A 156 23.88 -35.69 -16.44
C VAL A 156 23.33 -37.07 -16.05
N VAL A 157 24.19 -38.07 -15.86
CA VAL A 157 23.78 -39.40 -15.39
C VAL A 157 23.09 -39.31 -14.03
N LYS A 158 23.67 -38.56 -13.08
CA LYS A 158 23.09 -38.38 -11.74
C LYS A 158 21.75 -37.63 -11.73
N THR A 159 21.59 -36.60 -12.57
CA THR A 159 20.42 -35.71 -12.56
C THR A 159 19.30 -36.18 -13.47
N VAL A 160 19.62 -36.79 -14.61
CA VAL A 160 18.64 -37.17 -15.66
C VAL A 160 18.43 -38.69 -15.73
N GLY A 161 19.31 -39.50 -15.13
CA GLY A 161 19.15 -40.97 -15.07
C GLY A 161 19.24 -41.69 -16.43
N ARG A 162 19.74 -41.00 -17.47
CA ARG A 162 19.91 -41.57 -18.82
C ARG A 162 21.40 -41.75 -19.08
N GLU A 163 21.85 -43.00 -19.11
CA GLU A 163 23.17 -43.36 -19.62
C GLU A 163 23.21 -43.07 -21.13
N TYR A 164 24.28 -42.44 -21.61
CA TYR A 164 24.59 -42.19 -23.02
C TYR A 164 25.86 -42.95 -23.40
#